data_AF-A0A938QBC4-F1
#
_entry.id   AF-A0A938QBC4-F1
#
_cell.length_a   1.000
_cell.length_b   1.000
_cell.length_c   1.000
_cell.angle_alpha   90.00
_cell.angle_beta   90.00
_cell.angle_gamma   90.00
#
_symmetry.space_group_name_H-M   'P 1'
#
loop_
_entity.id
_entity.type
_entity.pdbx_description
1 polymer ?
#
loop_
_entity_poly.entity_id
_entity_poly.type
_entity_poly.pdbx_seq_one_letter_code
_entity_poly.pdbx_strand_id
1 'polypeptide(L)'
;MEFDWDKAGNLNVRRDNQANKREEFDYDGVYRLAQARRYATVGGGTVAATDNFTYDTIGNLVNKGGVSPSYTCSAYNYGTTKGASSPPWCIHQVVDVIQGVGNVPPLLNSGQV
;
A
#
# COMPACT_ATOMS: atom_id res chain seq x y z
N MET A 1 -16.38 11.28 -19.30
CA MET A 1 -15.01 10.85 -18.94
C MET A 1 -14.06 11.33 -20.01
N GLU A 2 -12.88 11.79 -19.62
CA GLU A 2 -11.80 12.27 -20.51
C GLU A 2 -10.47 11.63 -20.11
N PHE A 3 -9.58 11.43 -21.09
CA PHE A 3 -8.32 10.71 -20.92
C PHE A 3 -7.21 11.40 -21.72
N ASP A 4 -6.06 11.63 -21.08
CA ASP A 4 -4.83 12.12 -21.71
C ASP A 4 -3.77 11.01 -21.67
N TRP A 5 -3.04 10.83 -22.77
CA TRP A 5 -2.05 9.77 -22.94
C TRP A 5 -0.65 10.37 -23.16
N ASP A 6 0.39 9.66 -22.74
CA ASP A 6 1.77 10.02 -23.08
C ASP A 6 2.13 9.57 -24.52
N LYS A 7 3.36 9.86 -24.96
CA LYS A 7 3.85 9.48 -26.30
C LYS A 7 4.03 7.96 -26.48
N ALA A 8 4.19 7.22 -25.39
CA ALA A 8 4.31 5.77 -25.40
C ALA A 8 2.93 5.07 -25.34
N GLY A 9 1.85 5.84 -25.16
CA GLY A 9 0.48 5.33 -25.07
C GLY A 9 0.06 4.95 -23.64
N ASN A 10 0.81 5.35 -22.61
CA ASN A 10 0.38 5.15 -21.23
C ASN A 10 -0.61 6.24 -20.81
N LEU A 11 -1.56 5.89 -19.95
CA LEU A 11 -2.57 6.83 -19.45
C LEU A 11 -1.91 7.83 -18.50
N ASN A 12 -1.81 9.10 -18.87
CA ASN A 12 -1.19 10.12 -18.04
C ASN A 12 -2.23 10.80 -17.12
N VAL A 13 -3.43 11.08 -17.63
CA VAL A 13 -4.49 11.73 -16.85
C VAL A 13 -5.84 11.10 -17.15
N ARG A 14 -6.66 10.90 -16.11
CA ARG A 14 -8.08 10.58 -16.21
C ARG A 14 -8.92 11.65 -15.51
N ARG A 15 -9.96 12.14 -16.17
CA ARG A 15 -10.90 13.11 -15.61
C ARG A 15 -12.33 12.59 -15.66
N ASP A 16 -13.00 12.67 -14.53
CA ASP A 16 -14.43 12.47 -14.39
C ASP A 16 -15.10 13.81 -14.05
N ASN A 17 -15.53 14.52 -15.10
CA ASN A 17 -16.21 15.81 -14.98
C ASN A 17 -17.56 15.68 -14.25
N GLN A 18 -18.21 14.51 -14.30
CA GLN A 18 -19.50 14.30 -13.62
C GLN A 18 -19.29 14.16 -12.11
N ALA A 19 -18.26 13.43 -11.70
CA ALA A 19 -17.89 13.27 -10.29
C ALA A 19 -17.00 14.41 -9.75
N ASN A 20 -16.59 15.35 -10.61
CA ASN A 20 -15.57 16.37 -10.32
C ASN A 20 -14.28 15.74 -9.76
N LYS A 21 -13.74 14.72 -10.44
CA LYS A 21 -12.52 14.01 -10.03
C LYS A 21 -11.46 14.01 -11.12
N ARG A 22 -10.19 13.98 -10.69
CA ARG A 22 -9.03 13.84 -11.56
C ARG A 22 -8.01 12.90 -10.94
N GLU A 23 -7.40 12.11 -11.79
CA GLU A 23 -6.26 11.25 -11.49
C GLU A 23 -5.12 11.53 -12.47
N GLU A 24 -3.89 11.52 -11.96
CA GLU A 24 -2.66 11.58 -12.75
C GLU A 24 -1.80 10.35 -12.42
N PHE A 25 -1.10 9.83 -13.42
CA PHE A 25 -0.32 8.61 -13.31
C PHE A 25 1.10 8.82 -13.83
N ASP A 26 2.06 8.38 -13.04
CA ASP A 26 3.47 8.39 -13.40
C ASP A 26 3.99 6.96 -13.52
N TYR A 27 4.91 6.76 -14.46
CA TYR A 27 5.45 5.45 -14.80
C TYR A 27 6.96 5.41 -14.60
N ASP A 28 7.50 4.23 -14.31
CA ASP A 28 8.95 4.01 -14.28
C ASP A 28 9.56 3.86 -15.69
N GLY A 29 10.87 3.67 -15.75
CA GLY A 29 11.62 3.58 -17.01
C GLY A 29 11.27 2.38 -17.91
N VAL A 30 10.41 1.46 -17.45
CA VAL A 30 9.91 0.32 -18.22
C VAL A 30 8.37 0.30 -18.28
N TYR A 31 7.74 1.46 -18.08
CA TYR A 31 6.30 1.69 -18.22
C TYR A 31 5.42 0.95 -17.20
N ARG A 32 5.95 0.66 -16.00
CA ARG A 32 5.14 0.17 -14.87
C ARG A 32 4.66 1.37 -14.04
N LEU A 33 3.44 1.32 -13.53
CA LEU A 33 2.86 2.41 -12.73
C LEU A 33 3.70 2.64 -11.46
N ALA A 34 4.33 3.80 -11.32
CA ALA A 34 5.15 4.15 -10.17
C ALA A 34 4.38 4.99 -9.15
N GLN A 35 3.44 5.83 -9.61
CA GLN A 35 2.63 6.67 -8.75
C GLN A 35 1.25 6.94 -9.37
N ALA A 36 0.23 6.99 -8.52
CA ALA A 36 -1.10 7.51 -8.89
C ALA A 36 -1.50 8.62 -7.91
N ARG A 37 -1.77 9.82 -8.45
CA ARG A 37 -2.18 11.00 -7.69
C ARG A 37 -3.66 11.28 -7.93
N ARG A 38 -4.45 11.28 -6.87
CA ARG A 38 -5.89 11.60 -6.89
C ARG A 38 -6.11 13.02 -6.41
N TYR A 39 -6.90 13.78 -7.16
CA TYR A 39 -7.26 15.16 -6.84
C TYR A 39 -8.74 15.25 -6.49
N ALA A 40 -9.07 16.13 -5.54
CA ALA A 40 -10.43 16.31 -5.05
C ALA A 40 -11.37 16.91 -6.12
N THR A 41 -10.82 17.64 -7.09
CA THR A 41 -11.53 18.34 -8.15
C THR A 41 -10.90 18.07 -9.51
N VAL A 42 -11.67 18.26 -10.59
CA VAL A 42 -11.19 18.07 -11.95
C VAL A 42 -10.15 19.12 -12.39
N GLY A 43 -10.20 20.32 -11.78
CA GLY A 43 -9.22 21.38 -11.99
C GLY A 43 -7.82 21.05 -11.46
N GLY A 44 -7.68 19.98 -10.67
CA GLY A 44 -6.43 19.63 -9.98
C GLY A 44 -6.25 20.43 -8.68
N GLY A 45 -5.02 20.90 -8.43
CA GLY A 45 -4.64 21.62 -7.22
C GLY A 45 -3.94 20.71 -6.20
N THR A 46 -4.33 20.79 -4.93
CA THR A 46 -3.76 19.94 -3.87
C THR A 46 -4.12 18.48 -4.10
N VAL A 47 -3.10 17.61 -4.06
CA VAL A 47 -3.29 16.15 -4.13
C VAL A 47 -4.04 15.68 -2.89
N ALA A 48 -5.17 15.00 -3.09
CA ALA A 48 -6.02 14.48 -2.02
C ALA A 48 -5.52 13.12 -1.51
N ALA A 49 -4.93 12.31 -2.39
CA ALA A 49 -4.31 11.05 -2.04
C ALA A 49 -3.26 10.65 -3.08
N THR A 50 -2.22 9.95 -2.61
CA THR A 50 -1.16 9.42 -3.47
C THR A 50 -0.95 7.94 -3.16
N ASP A 51 -1.02 7.10 -4.18
CA ASP A 51 -0.56 5.72 -4.14
C ASP A 51 0.83 5.67 -4.78
N ASN A 52 1.78 5.01 -4.12
CA ASN A 52 3.14 4.80 -4.63
C ASN A 52 3.37 3.30 -4.81
N PHE A 53 4.08 2.92 -5.86
CA PHE A 53 4.31 1.52 -6.22
C PHE A 53 5.80 1.29 -6.43
N THR A 54 6.34 0.22 -5.84
CA THR A 54 7.71 -0.21 -6.12
C THR A 54 7.75 -1.66 -6.52
N TYR A 55 8.67 -1.97 -7.42
CA TYR A 55 8.85 -3.29 -8.00
C TYR A 55 10.27 -3.77 -7.76
N ASP A 56 10.43 -5.09 -7.65
CA ASP A 56 11.75 -5.69 -7.74
C ASP A 56 12.31 -5.63 -9.18
N THR A 57 13.53 -6.13 -9.34
CA THR A 57 14.26 -6.11 -10.62
C THR A 57 13.63 -6.98 -11.69
N ILE A 58 12.81 -7.97 -11.33
CA ILE A 58 12.16 -8.90 -12.26
C ILE A 58 10.68 -8.56 -12.51
N GLY A 59 10.12 -7.59 -11.79
CA GLY A 59 8.79 -7.05 -12.05
C GLY A 59 7.73 -7.34 -11.01
N ASN A 60 8.06 -7.99 -9.89
CA ASN A 60 7.08 -8.21 -8.83
C ASN A 60 6.83 -6.93 -8.05
N LEU A 61 5.56 -6.63 -7.76
CA LEU A 61 5.18 -5.53 -6.88
C LEU A 61 5.59 -5.86 -5.44
N VAL A 62 6.50 -5.07 -4.86
CA VAL A 62 7.01 -5.28 -3.49
C VAL A 62 6.45 -4.27 -2.49
N ASN A 63 5.94 -3.13 -2.96
CA ASN A 63 5.24 -2.17 -2.12
C ASN A 63 4.10 -1.50 -2.88
N LYS A 64 2.96 -1.32 -2.18
CA LYS A 64 1.92 -0.38 -2.54
C LYS A 64 1.66 0.54 -1.35
N GLY A 65 2.14 1.79 -1.43
CA GLY A 65 1.83 2.86 -0.50
C GLY A 65 0.42 3.44 -0.70
N GLY A 66 0.07 4.47 0.07
CA GLY A 66 -1.23 5.16 -0.06
C GLY A 66 -2.40 4.43 0.61
N VAL A 67 -2.16 3.25 1.19
CA VAL A 67 -3.07 2.58 2.11
C VAL A 67 -2.96 3.21 3.50
N SER A 68 -4.06 3.72 4.03
CA SER A 68 -4.12 4.04 5.47
C SER A 68 -4.04 2.71 6.25
N PRO A 69 -3.15 2.57 7.25
CA PRO A 69 -2.97 1.33 7.99
C PRO A 69 -4.17 0.94 8.88
N SER A 70 -5.21 1.77 8.91
CA SER A 70 -6.38 1.56 9.73
C SER A 70 -7.42 0.70 9.00
N TYR A 71 -7.22 -0.61 9.05
CA TYR A 71 -8.36 -1.52 9.06
C TYR A 71 -8.83 -1.58 10.52
N THR A 72 -9.80 -0.74 10.91
CA THR A 72 -10.53 -0.98 12.16
C THR A 72 -11.39 -2.21 11.94
N CYS A 73 -10.86 -3.38 12.28
CA CYS A 73 -11.71 -4.48 12.70
C CYS A 73 -12.39 -3.99 13.98
N SER A 74 -13.72 -3.81 13.95
CA SER A 74 -14.53 -3.41 15.10
C SER A 74 -14.60 -4.54 16.14
N ALA A 75 -13.46 -4.95 16.69
CA ALA A 75 -13.30 -5.68 17.94
C ALA A 75 -11.81 -6.04 18.13
N TYR A 76 -10.94 -5.07 18.44
CA TYR A 76 -9.88 -5.20 19.47
C TYR A 76 -8.94 -3.99 19.47
N ASN A 77 -8.65 -3.45 20.65
CA ASN A 77 -7.50 -2.57 20.85
C ASN A 77 -6.24 -3.45 20.77
N TYR A 78 -5.52 -3.41 19.66
CA TYR A 78 -4.21 -4.06 19.58
C TYR A 78 -3.18 -3.17 20.29
N GLY A 79 -3.03 -3.37 21.60
CA GLY A 79 -1.77 -3.08 22.28
C GLY A 79 -0.66 -3.97 21.69
N THR A 80 0.56 -3.47 21.69
CA THR A 80 1.75 -3.97 20.97
C THR A 80 2.29 -5.34 21.40
N THR A 81 1.44 -6.29 21.79
CA THR A 81 1.86 -7.64 22.18
C THR A 81 1.34 -8.69 21.20
N LYS A 82 2.31 -9.37 20.58
CA LYS A 82 2.16 -10.55 19.73
C LYS A 82 1.37 -11.62 20.51
N GLY A 83 0.12 -11.87 20.15
CA GLY A 83 -0.64 -12.98 20.77
C GLY A 83 -2.16 -12.93 20.76
N ALA A 84 -2.83 -11.90 20.21
CA ALA A 84 -4.29 -11.93 20.15
C ALA A 84 -4.80 -12.79 18.97
N SER A 85 -5.45 -13.91 19.28
CA SER A 85 -6.16 -14.75 18.32
C SER A 85 -7.24 -13.94 17.60
N SER A 86 -7.08 -13.76 16.29
CA SER A 86 -8.06 -13.05 15.47
C SER A 86 -9.06 -14.00 14.84
N PRO A 87 -10.31 -13.55 14.60
CA PRO A 87 -11.29 -14.33 13.85
C PRO A 87 -10.76 -14.71 12.45
N PRO A 88 -11.20 -15.85 11.87
CA PRO A 88 -10.67 -16.39 10.62
C PRO A 88 -10.90 -15.49 9.38
N TRP A 89 -11.69 -14.42 9.51
CA TRP A 89 -11.95 -13.44 8.47
C TRP A 89 -11.06 -12.18 8.56
N CYS A 90 -10.20 -12.08 9.57
CA CYS A 90 -9.22 -11.00 9.73
C CYS A 90 -7.88 -11.44 9.13
N ILE A 91 -7.56 -11.00 7.91
CA ILE A 91 -6.21 -11.19 7.36
C ILE A 91 -5.29 -10.15 8.01
N HIS A 92 -4.37 -10.60 8.86
CA HIS A 92 -3.24 -9.81 9.30
C HIS A 92 -2.24 -9.67 8.15
N GLN A 93 -1.98 -8.46 7.66
CA GLN A 93 -0.65 -8.18 7.12
C GLN A 93 0.27 -7.99 8.33
N VAL A 94 1.01 -9.04 8.69
CA VAL A 94 2.15 -8.88 9.58
C VAL A 94 3.16 -8.04 8.81
N VAL A 95 3.26 -6.76 9.14
CA VAL A 95 4.41 -5.94 8.75
C VAL A 95 5.54 -6.41 9.67
N ASP A 96 6.17 -7.53 9.33
CA ASP A 96 7.43 -7.92 9.95
C ASP A 96 8.48 -6.93 9.46
N VAL A 97 8.64 -5.86 10.23
CA VAL A 97 9.82 -5.04 10.23
C VAL A 97 10.95 -5.96 10.72
N ILE A 98 11.70 -6.56 9.80
CA ILE A 98 12.99 -7.18 10.12
C ILE A 98 13.93 -6.02 10.45
N GLN A 99 13.92 -5.58 11.71
CA GLN A 99 15.01 -4.78 12.28
C GLN A 99 16.03 -5.75 12.87
N GLY A 100 17.22 -5.67 12.29
CA GLY A 100 18.54 -6.05 12.81
C GLY A 100 18.62 -6.90 14.09
N VAL A 101 19.28 -8.05 13.92
CA VAL A 101 20.29 -8.65 14.82
C VAL A 101 20.30 -8.20 16.30
N GLY A 102 20.01 -9.14 17.20
CA GLY A 102 20.58 -9.14 18.56
C GLY A 102 19.59 -9.27 19.71
N ASN A 103 19.14 -10.50 19.98
CA ASN A 103 19.15 -11.14 21.31
C ASN A 103 18.25 -12.38 21.25
N VAL A 104 18.87 -13.56 21.24
CA VAL A 104 18.19 -14.82 21.51
C VAL A 104 18.47 -15.16 22.98
N PRO A 105 17.50 -15.07 23.90
CA PRO A 105 17.63 -15.72 25.20
C PRO A 105 17.46 -17.24 25.02
N PRO A 106 18.22 -18.07 25.76
CA PRO A 106 18.35 -19.50 25.48
C PRO A 106 17.05 -20.26 25.67
N LEU A 107 16.80 -21.22 24.78
CA LEU A 107 15.76 -22.24 24.90
C LEU A 107 16.03 -23.10 26.15
N LEU A 108 15.26 -22.89 27.22
CA LEU A 108 15.12 -23.90 28.27
C LEU A 108 14.26 -25.03 27.71
N ASN A 109 14.94 -26.10 27.31
CA ASN A 109 14.36 -27.38 26.95
C ASN A 109 13.79 -28.05 28.21
N SER A 110 12.47 -28.13 28.33
CA SER A 110 11.84 -29.16 29.17
C SER A 110 10.83 -29.91 28.32
N GLY A 111 11.33 -30.92 27.61
CA GLY A 111 10.52 -31.96 27.01
C GLY A 111 9.65 -32.65 28.07
N GLN A 112 8.45 -33.01 27.66
CA GLN A 112 7.57 -33.91 28.38
C GLN A 112 8.22 -35.28 28.54
N VAL A 113 8.16 -35.84 29.76
CA VAL A 113 7.54 -37.14 30.07
C VAL A 113 6.86 -37.01 31.43
#